data_AF-A0A0R2U4F5-F1
#
_entry.id   AF-A0A0R2U4F5-F1
#
_cell.length_a   1.000
_cell.length_b   1.000
_cell.length_c   1.000
_cell.angle_alpha   90.00
_cell.angle_beta   90.00
_cell.angle_gamma   90.00
#
_symmetry.space_group_name_H-M   'P 1'
#
loop_
_entity.id
_entity.type
_entity.pdbx_description
1 polymer ?
#
loop_
_entity_poly.entity_id
_entity_poly.type
_entity_poly.pdbx_seq_one_letter_code
_entity_poly.pdbx_strand_id
1 'polypeptide(L)'
;MNISNYLDGIAKPLQGLAPWILRLVLGTSFILHGLGKFPLPPEKMVTWFESMGIAAPEIVASLVAMGEVAAGAAVILGGFLGATGHLLTRLGGGA
;
A
#
# COMPACT_ATOMS: atom_id res chain seq x y z
N MET A 1 -24.32 -14.47 30.83
CA MET A 1 -23.51 -13.40 30.21
C MET A 1 -23.67 -13.54 28.70
N ASN A 2 -24.08 -12.49 27.98
CA ASN A 2 -24.28 -12.56 26.53
C ASN A 2 -22.89 -12.62 25.85
N ILE A 3 -22.65 -13.63 25.03
CA ILE A 3 -21.36 -13.85 24.35
C ILE A 3 -20.95 -12.63 23.51
N SER A 4 -21.92 -11.95 22.91
CA SER A 4 -21.69 -10.74 22.10
C SER A 4 -21.12 -9.61 22.96
N ASN A 5 -21.69 -9.37 24.14
CA ASN A 5 -21.22 -8.33 25.04
C ASN A 5 -19.80 -8.61 25.57
N TYR A 6 -19.45 -9.89 25.74
CA TYR A 6 -18.11 -10.30 26.12
C TYR A 6 -17.09 -10.06 24.98
N LEU A 7 -17.43 -10.47 23.76
CA LEU A 7 -16.60 -10.27 22.57
C LEU A 7 -16.43 -8.78 22.24
N ASP A 8 -17.49 -7.97 22.35
CA ASP A 8 -17.43 -6.52 22.17
C ASP A 8 -16.50 -5.85 23.19
N GLY A 9 -16.51 -6.33 24.44
CA GLY A 9 -15.61 -5.86 25.48
C GLY A 9 -14.13 -6.07 25.12
N ILE A 10 -13.81 -7.22 24.50
CA ILE A 10 -12.46 -7.55 24.03
C ILE A 10 -12.10 -6.75 22.76
N ALA A 11 -13.04 -6.54 21.84
CA ALA A 11 -12.79 -5.89 20.56
C ALA A 11 -12.64 -4.36 20.66
N LYS A 12 -13.37 -3.70 21.57
CA LYS A 12 -13.34 -2.24 21.77
C LYS A 12 -11.94 -1.61 21.79
N PRO A 13 -10.96 -2.08 22.60
CA PRO A 13 -9.62 -1.50 22.61
C PRO A 13 -8.87 -1.68 21.28
N LEU A 14 -9.23 -2.67 20.46
CA LEU A 14 -8.56 -2.96 19.19
C LEU A 14 -9.13 -2.18 18.01
N GLN A 15 -10.32 -1.57 18.13
CA GLN A 15 -10.99 -0.88 17.01
C GLN A 15 -10.16 0.28 16.44
N GLY A 16 -9.41 1.01 17.28
CA GLY A 16 -8.50 2.07 16.82
C GLY A 16 -7.23 1.54 16.16
N LEU A 17 -6.82 0.32 16.51
CA LEU A 17 -5.55 -0.30 16.11
C LEU A 17 -5.70 -1.12 14.82
N ALA A 18 -6.88 -1.71 14.58
CA ALA A 18 -7.15 -2.51 13.40
C ALA A 18 -6.88 -1.79 12.06
N PRO A 19 -7.29 -0.53 11.85
CA PRO A 19 -6.95 0.21 10.64
C PRO A 19 -5.45 0.49 10.51
N TRP A 20 -4.74 0.67 11.63
CA TRP A 20 -3.30 0.89 11.64
C TRP A 20 -2.51 -0.36 11.27
N ILE A 21 -2.94 -1.54 11.72
CA ILE A 21 -2.33 -2.81 11.30
C ILE A 21 -2.40 -2.95 9.78
N LEU A 22 -3.56 -2.71 9.19
CA LEU A 22 -3.73 -2.77 7.74
C LEU A 22 -2.85 -1.74 7.03
N ARG A 23 -2.83 -0.48 7.48
CA ARG A 23 -1.99 0.57 6.88
C ARG A 23 -0.51 0.23 6.92
N LEU A 24 -0.02 -0.25 8.07
CA LEU A 24 1.40 -0.53 8.24
C LEU A 24 1.82 -1.77 7.44
N VAL A 25 1.03 -2.86 7.48
CA VAL A 25 1.35 -4.07 6.72
C VAL A 25 1.31 -3.78 5.21
N LEU A 26 0.23 -3.18 4.72
CA LEU A 26 0.03 -2.95 3.29
C LEU A 26 0.99 -1.86 2.77
N GLY A 27 1.10 -0.75 3.50
CA GLY A 27 1.97 0.36 3.15
C GLY A 27 3.45 -0.02 3.16
N THR A 28 3.90 -0.75 4.17
CA THR A 28 5.29 -1.24 4.22
C THR A 28 5.56 -2.26 3.12
N SER A 29 4.62 -3.15 2.82
CA SER A 29 4.77 -4.13 1.73
C SER A 29 4.95 -3.43 0.37
N PHE A 30 4.16 -2.40 0.08
CA PHE A 30 4.30 -1.61 -1.14
C PHE A 30 5.62 -0.85 -1.20
N ILE A 31 6.05 -0.23 -0.09
CA ILE A 31 7.36 0.44 -0.03
C ILE A 31 8.49 -0.56 -0.28
N LEU A 32 8.49 -1.72 0.38
CA LEU A 32 9.54 -2.73 0.21
C LEU A 32 9.53 -3.33 -1.20
N HIS A 33 8.36 -3.59 -1.78
CA HIS A 33 8.24 -4.08 -3.16
C HIS A 33 8.69 -3.05 -4.20
N GLY A 34 8.39 -1.77 -3.99
CA GLY A 34 8.82 -0.70 -4.87
C GLY A 34 10.32 -0.44 -4.75
N LEU A 35 10.85 -0.39 -3.52
CA LEU A 35 12.29 -0.26 -3.26
C LEU A 35 13.11 -1.44 -3.80
N GLY A 36 12.56 -2.65 -3.75
CA GLY A 36 13.17 -3.84 -4.34
C GLY A 36 13.33 -3.81 -5.87
N LYS A 37 12.75 -2.80 -6.54
CA LYS A 37 12.88 -2.55 -7.98
C LYS A 37 13.97 -1.53 -8.31
N PHE A 38 14.67 -0.97 -7.33
CA PHE A 38 15.79 -0.06 -7.56
C PHE A 38 17.10 -0.82 -7.75
N PRO A 39 18.06 -0.30 -8.55
CA PRO A 39 18.01 0.97 -9.30
C PRO A 39 17.08 0.90 -10.53
N LEU A 40 16.51 2.05 -10.91
CA LEU A 40 15.62 2.15 -12.07
C LEU A 40 16.45 2.39 -13.36
N PRO A 41 16.03 1.85 -14.52
CA PRO A 41 14.85 1.00 -14.73
C PRO A 41 15.10 -0.48 -14.33
N PRO A 42 14.09 -1.17 -13.75
CA PRO A 42 14.24 -2.55 -13.29
C PRO A 42 14.30 -3.56 -14.46
N GLU A 43 15.49 -4.05 -14.82
CA GLU A 43 15.74 -4.91 -16.00
C GLU A 43 14.77 -6.11 -16.13
N LYS A 44 14.53 -6.84 -15.03
CA LYS A 44 13.62 -8.01 -15.03
C LYS A 44 12.17 -7.64 -15.34
N MET A 45 11.75 -6.45 -14.93
CA MET A 45 10.40 -5.97 -15.14
C MET A 45 10.25 -5.32 -16.52
N VAL A 46 11.29 -4.65 -17.01
CA VAL A 46 11.36 -4.14 -18.39
C VAL A 46 11.25 -5.27 -19.39
N THR A 47 12.08 -6.32 -19.26
CA THR A 47 12.02 -7.50 -20.14
C THR A 47 10.67 -8.21 -20.10
N TRP A 48 10.02 -8.25 -18.94
CA TRP A 48 8.65 -8.78 -18.83
C TRP A 48 7.62 -7.88 -19.55
N PHE A 49 7.71 -6.56 -19.40
CA PHE A 49 6.85 -5.61 -20.10
C PHE A 49 7.06 -5.59 -21.62
N GLU A 50 8.30 -5.75 -22.08
CA GLU A 50 8.63 -5.96 -23.49
C GLU A 50 7.95 -7.21 -24.04
N SER A 51 7.99 -8.33 -23.29
CA SER A 51 7.34 -9.57 -23.72
C SER A 51 5.81 -9.47 -23.82
N MET A 52 5.20 -8.53 -23.12
CA MET A 52 3.77 -8.22 -23.20
C MET A 52 3.42 -7.20 -24.29
N GLY A 53 4.41 -6.63 -25.00
CA GLY A 53 4.19 -5.60 -26.02
C GLY A 53 3.79 -4.25 -25.44
N ILE A 54 4.15 -3.95 -24.18
CA ILE A 54 3.88 -2.65 -23.58
C ILE A 54 4.77 -1.57 -24.23
N ALA A 55 4.16 -0.44 -24.59
CA ALA A 55 4.90 0.71 -25.12
C ALA A 55 5.78 1.35 -24.02
N ALA A 56 7.02 1.70 -24.37
CA ALA A 56 8.00 2.31 -23.47
C ALA A 56 8.18 1.54 -22.12
N PRO A 57 8.56 0.24 -22.18
CA PRO A 57 8.57 -0.67 -21.04
C PRO A 57 9.49 -0.20 -19.90
N GLU A 58 10.60 0.45 -20.22
CA GLU A 58 11.52 1.09 -19.25
C GLU A 58 10.83 2.18 -18.41
N ILE A 59 10.06 3.04 -19.08
CA ILE A 59 9.35 4.16 -18.45
C ILE A 59 8.21 3.61 -17.60
N VAL A 60 7.42 2.67 -18.16
CA VAL A 60 6.29 2.07 -17.44
C VAL A 60 6.78 1.28 -16.22
N ALA A 61 7.85 0.49 -16.33
CA ALA A 61 8.41 -0.26 -15.21
C ALA A 61 8.92 0.66 -14.10
N SER A 62 9.57 1.77 -14.47
CA SER A 62 10.03 2.79 -13.53
C SER A 62 8.86 3.51 -12.84
N LEU A 63 7.80 3.85 -13.59
CA LEU A 63 6.58 4.44 -13.04
C LEU A 63 5.87 3.50 -12.06
N VAL A 64 5.83 2.20 -12.33
CA VAL A 64 5.24 1.24 -11.38
C VAL A 64 6.05 1.17 -10.10
N ALA A 65 7.39 1.09 -10.18
CA ALA A 65 8.24 1.09 -8.99
C ALA A 65 8.06 2.35 -8.14
N MET A 66 8.05 3.53 -8.77
CA MET A 66 7.78 4.79 -8.07
C MET A 66 6.35 4.84 -7.51
N GLY A 67 5.38 4.36 -8.28
CA GLY A 67 3.97 4.31 -7.90
C GLY A 67 3.74 3.45 -6.67
N GLU A 68 4.36 2.27 -6.57
CA GLU A 68 4.28 1.41 -5.40
C GLU A 68 4.89 2.07 -4.15
N VAL A 69 6.07 2.70 -4.27
CA VAL A 69 6.67 3.42 -3.13
C VAL A 69 5.78 4.59 -2.68
N ALA A 70 5.30 5.39 -3.63
CA ALA A 70 4.42 6.53 -3.35
C ALA A 70 3.08 6.09 -2.75
N ALA A 71 2.48 5.02 -3.28
CA ALA A 71 1.26 4.40 -2.79
C ALA A 71 1.42 3.92 -1.34
N GLY A 72 2.49 3.19 -1.05
CA GLY A 72 2.77 2.71 0.31
C GLY A 72 2.99 3.85 1.30
N ALA A 73 3.70 4.90 0.89
CA ALA A 73 3.86 6.12 1.68
C ALA A 73 2.52 6.83 1.92
N ALA A 74 1.68 6.97 0.89
CA ALA A 74 0.35 7.58 0.99
C ALA A 74 -0.58 6.82 1.94
N VAL A 75 -0.54 5.49 1.94
CA VAL A 75 -1.31 4.63 2.86
C VAL A 75 -0.92 4.87 4.33
N ILE A 76 0.37 4.99 4.62
CA ILE A 76 0.87 5.22 5.99
C ILE A 76 0.60 6.67 6.41
N LEU A 77 0.97 7.64 5.58
CA LEU A 77 0.81 9.07 5.86
C LEU A 77 -0.66 9.48 5.96
N GLY A 78 -1.53 8.88 5.13
CA GLY A 78 -2.98 9.05 5.22
C GLY A 78 -3.56 8.62 6.56
N GLY A 79 -2.91 7.71 7.30
CA GLY A 79 -3.31 7.36 8.66
C GLY A 79 -3.20 8.50 9.67
N PHE A 80 -2.29 9.44 9.46
CA PHE A 80 -2.04 10.57 10.36
C PHE A 80 -2.95 11.78 10.08
N LEU A 81 -3.59 11.84 8.91
CA LEU A 81 -4.40 12.98 8.45
C LEU A 81 -5.89 12.90 8.87
N GLY A 82 -6.25 11.99 9.77
CA GLY A 82 -7.62 11.86 10.29
C GLY A 82 -8.65 11.57 9.20
N ALA A 83 -9.81 12.25 9.23
CA ALA A 83 -10.92 12.01 8.30
C ALA A 83 -10.54 12.26 6.83
N THR A 84 -9.76 13.30 6.55
CA THR A 84 -9.28 13.63 5.19
C THR A 84 -8.26 12.61 4.68
N GLY A 85 -7.50 12.01 5.59
CA GLY A 85 -6.50 10.98 5.32
C GLY A 85 -7.05 9.65 4.81
N HIS A 86 -8.35 9.39 4.98
CA HIS A 86 -8.99 8.20 4.43
C HIS A 86 -8.95 8.18 2.90
N LEU A 87 -9.17 9.33 2.25
CA LEU A 87 -9.08 9.45 0.79
C LEU A 87 -7.65 9.19 0.29
N LEU A 88 -6.64 9.70 0.99
CA LEU A 88 -5.24 9.44 0.64
C LEU A 88 -4.87 7.95 0.82
N THR A 89 -5.35 7.32 1.88
CA THR A 89 -5.17 5.88 2.12
C THR A 89 -5.83 5.05 1.02
N ARG A 90 -7.01 5.46 0.56
CA ARG A 90 -7.79 4.82 -0.50
C ARG A 90 -7.14 4.94 -1.86
N LEU A 91 -6.75 6.15 -2.24
CA LEU A 91 -6.01 6.41 -3.47
C LEU A 91 -4.68 5.65 -3.50
N GLY A 92 -3.94 5.62 -2.39
CA GLY A 92 -2.71 4.83 -2.28
C GLY A 92 -2.94 3.32 -2.27
N GLY A 93 -4.03 2.85 -1.66
CA GLY A 93 -4.39 1.43 -1.61
C GLY A 93 -5.07 0.89 -2.88
N GLY A 94 -5.41 1.75 -3.84
CA GLY A 94 -6.11 1.39 -5.07
C GLY A 94 -7.61 1.10 -4.90
N ALA A 95 -8.27 1.67 -3.87
CA ALA A 95 -9.64 1.36 -3.46
C ALA A 95 -10.58 2.58 -3.39
#